data_AF-A0A957XT63-F1
#
_entry.id   AF-A0A957XT63-F1
#
_cell.length_a   1.000
_cell.length_b   1.000
_cell.length_c   1.000
_cell.angle_alpha   90.00
_cell.angle_beta   90.00
_cell.angle_gamma   90.00
#
_symmetry.space_group_name_H-M   'P 1'
#
loop_
_entity.id
_entity.type
_entity.pdbx_description
1 polymer ?
#
loop_
_entity_poly.entity_id
_entity_poly.type
_entity_poly.pdbx_seq_one_letter_code
_entity_poly.pdbx_strand_id
1 'polypeptide(L)'
;MWIGLLLLSGLLLYLALRLRRRAARNQRMSGLPEGKLVYADTGRWSAVAKPYFSERYRLTGKPDYLVDTDDGLVPVEVKRSAAPPGGRAYDSH
;
A
#
# COMPACT_ATOMS: atom_id res chain seq x y z
N MET A 1 0.74 -22.62 37.50
CA MET A 1 0.17 -21.39 36.89
C MET A 1 1.14 -20.67 35.96
N TRP A 2 2.38 -20.36 36.37
CA TRP A 2 3.34 -19.59 35.55
C TRP A 2 3.77 -20.24 34.24
N ILE A 3 3.93 -21.57 34.20
CA ILE A 3 4.33 -22.29 32.97
C ILE A 3 3.29 -22.10 31.85
N GLY A 4 1.99 -22.11 32.17
CA GLY A 4 0.94 -21.87 31.19
C GLY A 4 1.00 -20.46 30.60
N LEU A 5 1.30 -19.46 31.44
CA LEU A 5 1.49 -18.08 31.00
C LEU A 5 2.72 -17.93 30.08
N LEU A 6 3.83 -18.61 30.42
CA LEU A 6 5.03 -18.62 29.58
C LEU A 6 4.75 -19.25 28.22
N LEU A 7 4.08 -20.41 28.17
CA LEU A 7 3.72 -21.06 26.91
C LEU A 7 2.77 -20.20 26.05
N LEU A 8 1.76 -19.59 26.67
CA LEU A 8 0.83 -18.70 25.98
C LEU A 8 1.56 -17.46 25.41
N SER A 9 2.44 -16.85 26.20
CA SER A 9 3.23 -15.69 25.74
C SER A 9 4.15 -16.04 24.57
N GLY A 10 4.79 -17.22 24.62
CA GLY A 10 5.62 -17.73 23.54
C GLY A 10 4.82 -17.98 22.25
N LEU A 11 3.63 -18.56 22.37
CA LEU A 11 2.72 -18.78 21.24
C LEU A 11 2.28 -17.46 20.60
N LEU A 12 1.87 -16.49 21.41
CA LEU A 12 1.46 -15.16 20.94
C LEU A 12 2.62 -14.43 20.25
N LEU A 13 3.82 -14.48 20.82
CA LEU A 13 5.02 -13.89 20.22
C LEU A 13 5.37 -14.55 18.88
N TYR A 14 5.32 -15.88 18.82
CA TYR A 14 5.54 -16.63 17.58
C TYR A 14 4.54 -16.24 16.50
N LEU A 15 3.25 -16.14 16.86
CA LEU A 15 2.20 -15.75 15.92
C LEU A 15 2.38 -14.30 15.44
N ALA A 16 2.69 -13.38 16.34
CA ALA A 16 2.97 -11.98 16.01
C ALA A 16 4.13 -11.85 15.01
N LEU A 17 5.23 -12.60 15.23
CA LEU A 17 6.37 -12.62 14.31
C LEU A 17 6.01 -13.18 12.93
N ARG A 18 5.21 -14.25 12.88
CA ARG A 18 4.72 -14.84 11.61
C ARG A 18 3.83 -13.86 10.84
N LEU A 19 2.90 -13.21 11.53
CA LEU A 19 2.02 -12.20 10.93
C LEU A 19 2.80 -10.99 10.43
N ARG A 20 3.78 -10.50 11.21
CA ARG A 20 4.64 -9.38 10.81
C ARG A 20 5.44 -9.70 9.54
N ARG A 21 6.03 -10.90 9.46
CA ARG A 21 6.76 -11.35 8.26
C ARG A 21 5.84 -11.43 7.03
N ARG A 22 4.61 -11.93 7.21
CA ARG A 22 3.62 -12.02 6.13
C ARG A 22 3.17 -10.63 5.68
N ALA A 23 2.90 -9.72 6.60
CA ALA A 23 2.55 -8.34 6.30
C ALA A 23 3.66 -7.64 5.51
N ALA A 24 4.92 -7.75 5.96
CA ALA A 24 6.07 -7.18 5.25
C ALA A 24 6.25 -7.78 3.84
N ARG A 25 6.05 -9.09 3.68
CA ARG A 25 6.09 -9.74 2.35
C ARG A 25 4.97 -9.23 1.45
N ASN A 26 3.76 -9.12 1.96
CA ASN A 26 2.61 -8.61 1.21
C ASN A 26 2.80 -7.15 0.81
N GLN A 27 3.36 -6.30 1.68
CA GLN A 27 3.71 -4.91 1.36
C GLN A 27 4.70 -4.85 0.21
N ARG A 28 5.80 -5.62 0.28
CA ARG A 28 6.80 -5.70 -0.81
C ARG A 28 6.20 -6.20 -2.13
N MET A 29 5.26 -7.13 -2.07
CA MET A 29 4.58 -7.65 -3.26
C MET A 29 3.54 -6.69 -3.83
N SER A 30 2.98 -5.79 -3.02
CA SER A 30 1.97 -4.82 -3.46
C SER A 30 2.56 -3.68 -4.29
N GLY A 31 3.87 -3.43 -4.19
CA GLY A 31 4.51 -2.29 -4.85
C GLY A 31 4.11 -0.92 -4.28
N LEU A 32 3.31 -0.88 -3.21
CA LEU A 32 2.93 0.35 -2.53
C LEU A 32 4.11 0.92 -1.73
N PRO A 33 4.26 2.26 -1.66
CA PRO A 33 5.17 2.91 -0.74
C PRO A 33 4.92 2.50 0.71
N GLU A 34 5.96 2.59 1.54
CA GLU A 34 5.80 2.48 2.99
C GLU A 34 4.99 3.69 3.49
N GLY A 35 3.91 3.43 4.21
CA GLY A 35 3.02 4.47 4.71
C GLY A 35 1.62 3.95 5.01
N LYS A 36 0.73 4.86 5.41
CA LYS A 36 -0.67 4.53 5.70
C LYS A 36 -1.49 4.66 4.43
N LEU A 37 -2.18 3.58 4.04
CA LEU A 37 -3.15 3.63 2.95
C LEU A 37 -4.37 4.45 3.39
N VAL A 38 -4.55 5.64 2.82
CA VAL A 38 -5.66 6.56 3.17
C VAL A 38 -6.76 6.57 2.12
N TYR A 39 -6.47 6.12 0.91
CA TYR A 39 -7.46 5.96 -0.17
C TYR A 39 -7.17 4.73 -1.02
N ALA A 40 -8.24 4.08 -1.49
CA ALA A 40 -8.18 2.99 -2.45
C ALA A 40 -9.40 3.06 -3.38
N ASP A 41 -9.19 3.12 -4.69
CA ASP A 41 -10.23 3.00 -5.71
C ASP A 41 -10.65 1.53 -5.97
N THR A 42 -10.70 0.76 -4.88
CA THR A 42 -11.29 -0.57 -4.87
C THR A 42 -12.51 -0.46 -3.97
N GLY A 43 -13.71 -0.58 -4.55
CA GLY A 43 -14.99 -0.13 -3.99
C GLY A 43 -15.48 -0.79 -2.69
N ARG A 44 -14.60 -1.34 -1.84
CA ARG A 44 -14.94 -2.01 -0.57
C ARG A 44 -14.67 -1.19 0.70
N TRP A 45 -13.95 -0.06 0.68
CA TRP A 45 -13.53 0.57 1.94
C TRP A 45 -13.83 2.04 2.21
N SER A 46 -14.28 2.86 1.25
CA SER A 46 -14.87 4.16 1.60
C SER A 46 -15.66 4.75 0.44
N ALA A 47 -16.56 5.67 0.77
CA ALA A 47 -17.47 6.37 -0.13
C ALA A 47 -16.79 6.81 -1.43
N VAL A 48 -17.55 6.81 -2.54
CA VAL A 48 -17.15 7.30 -3.86
C VAL A 48 -16.37 8.61 -3.69
N ALA A 49 -15.04 8.54 -3.75
CA ALA A 49 -14.21 9.72 -3.56
C ALA A 49 -14.39 10.64 -4.76
N LYS A 50 -14.69 11.90 -4.50
CA LYS A 50 -14.66 12.94 -5.53
C LYS A 50 -13.23 13.00 -6.08
N PRO A 51 -13.03 13.04 -7.41
CA PRO A 51 -11.71 13.20 -8.01
C PRO A 51 -10.98 14.44 -7.45
N TYR A 52 -9.67 14.34 -7.35
CA TYR A 52 -8.80 15.47 -6.98
C TYR A 52 -8.73 16.45 -8.15
N PHE A 53 -8.89 17.74 -7.87
CA PHE A 53 -8.81 18.79 -8.88
C PHE A 53 -7.61 19.71 -8.60
N SER A 54 -6.78 19.93 -9.61
CA SER A 54 -5.74 20.95 -9.61
C SER A 54 -6.24 22.18 -10.33
N GLU A 55 -6.45 23.27 -9.59
CA GLU A 55 -6.85 24.55 -10.19
C GLU A 55 -5.77 25.12 -11.12
N ARG A 56 -4.50 25.05 -10.69
CA ARG A 56 -3.35 25.55 -11.46
C ARG A 56 -3.21 24.90 -12.82
N TYR A 57 -3.38 23.57 -12.89
CA TYR A 57 -3.23 22.81 -14.13
C TYR A 57 -4.56 22.54 -14.82
N ARG A 58 -5.70 22.90 -14.20
CA ARG A 58 -7.07 22.58 -14.64
C ARG A 58 -7.26 21.10 -14.92
N LEU A 59 -6.60 20.25 -14.13
CA LEU A 59 -6.64 18.80 -14.26
C LEU A 59 -7.48 18.18 -13.15
N THR A 60 -8.20 17.11 -13.48
CA THR A 60 -8.84 16.24 -12.51
C THR A 60 -8.23 14.85 -12.58
N GLY A 61 -8.08 14.19 -11.44
CA GLY A 61 -7.46 12.88 -11.36
C GLY A 61 -7.98 12.08 -10.18
N LYS A 62 -8.04 10.77 -10.35
CA LYS A 62 -8.44 9.82 -9.32
C LYS A 62 -7.42 8.67 -9.35
N PRO A 63 -6.43 8.67 -8.46
CA PRO A 63 -5.42 7.62 -8.43
C PRO A 63 -6.03 6.31 -7.91
N ASP A 64 -5.44 5.17 -8.24
CA ASP A 64 -5.89 3.87 -7.70
C ASP A 64 -5.74 3.81 -6.16
N TYR A 65 -4.70 4.44 -5.61
CA TYR A 65 -4.45 4.51 -4.17
C TYR A 65 -3.83 5.84 -3.76
N LEU A 66 -4.03 6.23 -2.49
CA LEU A 66 -3.21 7.25 -1.85
C LEU A 66 -2.58 6.70 -0.58
N VAL A 67 -1.28 6.91 -0.47
CA VAL A 67 -0.48 6.51 0.68
C VAL A 67 0.03 7.78 1.36
N ASP A 68 -0.26 7.91 2.64
CA ASP A 68 0.29 8.94 3.51
C ASP A 68 1.65 8.44 4.03
N THR A 69 2.73 9.07 3.56
CA THR A 69 4.11 8.76 3.92
C THR A 69 4.71 9.91 4.73
N ASP A 70 5.91 9.73 5.29
CA ASP A 70 6.62 10.79 6.02
C ASP A 70 6.93 12.01 5.12
N ASP A 71 7.01 11.81 3.80
CA ASP A 71 7.23 12.86 2.79
C ASP A 71 5.92 13.47 2.27
N GLY A 72 4.78 13.00 2.76
CA GLY A 72 3.45 13.48 2.43
C GLY A 72 2.59 12.49 1.64
N LEU A 73 1.56 13.03 0.97
CA LEU A 73 0.55 12.21 0.31
C LEU A 73 1.01 11.78 -1.09
N VAL A 74 1.24 10.48 -1.28
CA VAL A 74 1.73 9.90 -2.53
C VAL A 74 0.58 9.22 -3.30
N PRO A 75 0.23 9.71 -4.51
CA PRO A 75 -0.70 9.01 -5.40
C PRO A 75 -0.01 7.81 -6.06
N VAL A 76 -0.66 6.65 -6.03
CA VAL A 76 -0.14 5.42 -6.63
C VAL A 76 -1.10 4.89 -7.68
N GLU A 77 -0.55 4.58 -8.85
CA GLU A 77 -1.24 3.99 -9.99
C GLU A 77 -0.74 2.56 -10.21
N VAL A 78 -1.64 1.58 -10.22
CA VAL A 78 -1.25 0.18 -10.36
C VAL A 78 -1.36 -0.24 -11.82
N LYS A 79 -0.25 -0.72 -12.37
CA LYS A 79 -0.20 -1.33 -13.70
C LYS A 79 -0.17 -2.85 -13.57
N ARG A 80 -0.98 -3.53 -14.40
CA ARG A 80 -1.01 -4.99 -14.46
C ARG A 80 0.28 -5.57 -15.06
N SER A 81 0.92 -4.82 -15.94
CA SER A 81 2.17 -5.21 -16.61
C SER A 81 3.38 -4.80 -15.76
N ALA A 82 4.40 -5.64 -15.75
CA ALA A 82 5.68 -5.28 -15.16
C ALA A 82 6.31 -4.09 -15.91
N ALA A 83 7.12 -3.30 -15.18
CA ALA A 83 7.96 -2.30 -15.81
C ALA A 83 8.92 -2.97 -16.82
N PRO A 84 9.30 -2.27 -17.90
CA PRO A 84 10.23 -2.82 -18.89
C PRO A 84 11.55 -3.26 -18.24
N PRO A 85 12.18 -4.35 -18.72
CA PRO A 85 13.50 -4.74 -18.25
C PRO A 85 14.48 -3.58 -18.40
N GLY A 86 15.18 -3.22 -17.32
CA GLY A 86 16.13 -2.09 -17.31
C GLY A 86 15.53 -0.72 -16.99
N GLY A 87 14.23 -0.62 -16.64
CA GLY A 87 13.61 0.61 -16.11
C GLY A 87 13.43 1.74 -17.12
N ARG A 88 13.68 1.47 -18.41
CA ARG A 88 13.54 2.45 -19.49
C ARG A 88 12.11 2.41 -20.04
N ALA A 89 11.48 3.57 -20.19
CA ALA A 89 10.15 3.65 -20.80
C ALA A 89 10.20 3.12 -22.25
N TYR A 90 9.08 2.56 -22.73
CA TYR A 90 8.93 2.20 -24.14
C TYR A 90 8.94 3.47 -25.01
N ASP A 91 9.55 3.39 -26.18
CA ASP A 91 9.50 4.50 -27.16
C ASP A 91 8.05 4.71 -27.62
N SER A 92 7.58 5.95 -27.51
CA SER A 92 6.28 6.37 -28.05
C SER A 92 6.33 6.34 -29.58
N HIS A 93 5.36 5.66 -30.22
CA HIS A 93 5.15 5.70 -31.66
C HIS A 93 4.38 6.97 -32.07
#